data_AF-A0A7V9GYF1-F1
#
_entry.id   AF-A0A7V9GYF1-F1
#
_cell.length_a   1.000
_cell.length_b   1.000
_cell.length_c   1.000
_cell.angle_alpha   90.00
_cell.angle_beta   90.00
_cell.angle_gamma   90.00
#
_symmetry.space_group_name_H-M   'P 1'
#
loop_
_entity.id
_entity.type
_entity.pdbx_description
1 polymer ?
#
loop_
_entity_poly.entity_id
_entity_poly.type
_entity_poly.pdbx_seq_one_letter_code
_entity_poly.pdbx_strand_id
1 'polypeptide(L)'
;MAPPSFLDLPARSAKPRSVGLTHVLDNGKTLESTASALSAAAPHVDVWKFGWGTAYLDTALADKLALLNGAGVRACLGGTLLEIAWGQGKAEQCLDWAATAGFDCVEVSRGVAPMTVADKHDLLRRAAESFVVLTEVGSKDPNRALTADQWRAEVASDLAEGARWVVTEGRESGTVGIYRGDGSIREDVVSAVVAGGGINRILFEAPGTSQQAWLIRTFGANVNLANVSPDRVLALETLRLGLRADTCDLARPRQPA
;
A
#
# COMPACT_ATOMS: atom_id res chain seq x y z
N MET A 1 -13.83 -4.31 -27.66
CA MET A 1 -14.18 -2.91 -27.95
C MET A 1 -12.99 -2.05 -27.56
N ALA A 2 -12.59 -1.06 -28.37
CA ALA A 2 -11.52 -0.14 -27.98
C ALA A 2 -11.97 0.71 -26.77
N PRO A 3 -11.06 1.11 -25.87
CA PRO A 3 -11.43 1.99 -24.76
C PRO A 3 -11.90 3.35 -25.28
N PRO A 4 -12.81 4.04 -24.56
CA PRO A 4 -13.26 5.38 -24.94
C PRO A 4 -12.08 6.38 -24.92
N SER A 5 -12.03 7.26 -25.92
CA SER A 5 -10.92 8.22 -26.10
C SER A 5 -11.40 9.66 -26.38
N PHE A 6 -12.65 9.98 -26.02
CA PHE A 6 -13.26 11.27 -26.32
C PHE A 6 -13.01 12.34 -25.24
N LEU A 7 -12.34 11.99 -24.13
CA LEU A 7 -11.98 12.90 -23.03
C LEU A 7 -10.46 13.07 -22.96
N ASP A 8 -10.01 14.29 -22.68
CA ASP A 8 -8.63 14.58 -22.27
C ASP A 8 -8.50 14.28 -20.77
N LEU A 9 -7.77 13.21 -20.44
CA LEU A 9 -7.64 12.72 -19.06
C LEU A 9 -6.20 12.84 -18.55
N PRO A 10 -5.99 12.93 -17.22
CA PRO A 10 -4.67 12.84 -16.61
C PRO A 10 -3.88 11.61 -17.07
N ALA A 11 -2.61 11.81 -17.42
CA ALA A 11 -1.74 10.71 -17.81
C ALA A 11 -1.49 9.74 -16.63
N ARG A 12 -1.59 8.43 -16.91
CA ARG A 12 -1.33 7.36 -15.95
C ARG A 12 -0.12 6.54 -16.35
N SER A 13 0.62 6.07 -15.35
CA SER A 13 1.67 5.07 -15.56
C SER A 13 1.08 3.73 -16.02
N ALA A 14 1.82 3.04 -16.89
CA ALA A 14 1.46 1.71 -17.39
C ALA A 14 2.04 0.60 -16.51
N LYS A 15 1.40 -0.59 -16.53
CA LYS A 15 1.97 -1.79 -15.90
C LYS A 15 3.21 -2.29 -16.67
N PRO A 16 4.22 -2.86 -15.98
CA PRO A 16 4.37 -2.93 -14.52
C PRO A 16 4.72 -1.55 -13.94
N ARG A 17 3.88 -1.06 -13.02
CA ARG A 17 4.03 0.30 -12.47
C ARG A 17 5.16 0.35 -11.44
N SER A 18 5.88 1.47 -11.46
CA SER A 18 6.82 1.87 -10.40
C SER A 18 6.33 3.07 -9.58
N VAL A 19 5.35 3.81 -10.12
CA VAL A 19 4.65 4.96 -9.53
C VAL A 19 3.17 4.89 -9.91
N GLY A 20 2.31 5.60 -9.17
CA GLY A 20 0.87 5.56 -9.36
C GLY A 20 0.27 4.21 -9.03
N LEU A 21 0.85 3.54 -8.03
CA LEU A 21 0.48 2.21 -7.58
C LEU A 21 -0.88 2.22 -6.89
N THR A 22 -1.63 1.15 -7.12
CA THR A 22 -2.78 0.75 -6.32
C THR A 22 -2.42 -0.51 -5.56
N HIS A 23 -2.30 -0.36 -4.24
CA HIS A 23 -2.06 -1.45 -3.30
C HIS A 23 -3.37 -1.76 -2.55
N VAL A 24 -3.93 -2.93 -2.85
CA VAL A 24 -5.19 -3.42 -2.30
C VAL A 24 -4.98 -4.10 -0.95
N LEU A 25 -5.94 -3.95 -0.04
CA LEU A 25 -6.01 -4.69 1.23
C LEU A 25 -7.11 -5.76 1.16
N ASP A 26 -6.73 -7.03 1.32
CA ASP A 26 -7.62 -8.16 1.49
C ASP A 26 -7.67 -8.58 2.96
N ASN A 27 -8.81 -8.29 3.58
CA ASN A 27 -9.10 -8.58 4.99
C ASN A 27 -9.83 -9.93 5.19
N GLY A 28 -9.79 -10.84 4.21
CA GLY A 28 -10.45 -12.15 4.27
C GLY A 28 -11.55 -12.33 3.22
N LYS A 29 -11.36 -11.80 2.01
CA LYS A 29 -12.30 -11.98 0.89
C LYS A 29 -12.40 -13.46 0.51
N THR A 30 -13.49 -13.89 -0.12
CA THR A 30 -13.54 -15.25 -0.69
C THR A 30 -12.77 -15.30 -2.01
N LEU A 31 -12.48 -16.50 -2.51
CA LEU A 31 -11.88 -16.69 -3.84
C LEU A 31 -12.73 -16.03 -4.94
N GLU A 32 -14.06 -16.18 -4.87
CA GLU A 32 -15.01 -15.61 -5.85
C GLU A 32 -15.04 -14.08 -5.78
N SER A 33 -14.95 -13.51 -4.57
CA SER A 33 -14.87 -12.06 -4.39
C SER A 33 -13.56 -11.50 -4.96
N THR A 34 -12.43 -12.18 -4.74
CA THR A 34 -11.14 -11.83 -5.34
C THR A 34 -11.21 -11.92 -6.87
N ALA A 35 -11.75 -13.01 -7.42
CA ALA A 35 -11.93 -13.19 -8.86
C ALA A 35 -12.82 -12.11 -9.48
N SER A 36 -13.92 -11.77 -8.82
CA SER A 36 -14.84 -10.71 -9.26
C SER A 36 -14.15 -9.34 -9.29
N ALA A 37 -13.37 -9.01 -8.25
CA ALA A 37 -12.64 -7.76 -8.18
C ALA A 37 -11.58 -7.65 -9.29
N LEU A 38 -10.81 -8.73 -9.53
CA LEU A 38 -9.80 -8.77 -10.59
C LEU A 38 -10.45 -8.71 -11.98
N SER A 39 -11.55 -9.43 -12.21
CA SER A 39 -12.28 -9.36 -13.48
C SER A 39 -12.74 -7.94 -13.79
N ALA A 40 -13.09 -7.14 -12.78
CA ALA A 40 -13.53 -5.77 -12.96
C ALA A 40 -12.36 -4.78 -13.13
N ALA A 41 -11.24 -4.99 -12.42
CA ALA A 41 -10.27 -3.92 -12.19
C ALA A 41 -8.79 -4.33 -12.22
N ALA A 42 -8.43 -5.56 -12.62
CA ALA A 42 -7.05 -6.04 -12.63
C ALA A 42 -6.02 -5.11 -13.32
N PRO A 43 -6.33 -4.41 -14.43
CA PRO A 43 -5.40 -3.43 -15.02
C PRO A 43 -5.00 -2.27 -14.08
N HIS A 44 -5.79 -2.03 -13.03
CA HIS A 44 -5.64 -0.92 -12.08
C HIS A 44 -5.17 -1.36 -10.69
N VAL A 45 -4.83 -2.65 -10.50
CA VAL A 45 -4.29 -3.19 -9.24
C VAL A 45 -2.83 -3.59 -9.43
N ASP A 46 -1.92 -3.17 -8.56
CA ASP A 46 -0.49 -3.49 -8.69
C ASP A 46 0.01 -4.45 -7.61
N VAL A 47 -0.48 -4.29 -6.38
CA VAL A 47 -0.15 -5.14 -5.22
C VAL A 47 -1.43 -5.52 -4.49
N TRP A 48 -1.51 -6.75 -4.01
CA TRP A 48 -2.62 -7.28 -3.22
C TRP A 48 -2.09 -7.82 -1.89
N LYS A 49 -2.28 -7.05 -0.81
CA LYS A 49 -1.85 -7.41 0.54
C LYS A 49 -2.90 -8.28 1.22
N PHE A 50 -2.49 -9.46 1.66
CA PHE A 50 -3.25 -10.26 2.60
C PHE A 50 -3.06 -9.65 4.00
N GLY A 51 -4.10 -8.99 4.48
CA GLY A 51 -4.06 -8.15 5.67
C GLY A 51 -3.60 -8.89 6.91
N TRP A 52 -2.78 -8.22 7.73
CA TRP A 52 -2.26 -8.72 9.00
C TRP A 52 -1.77 -10.17 8.95
N GLY A 53 -2.59 -11.11 9.42
CA GLY A 53 -2.32 -12.55 9.44
C GLY A 53 -3.44 -13.39 8.83
N THR A 54 -4.26 -12.82 7.94
CA THR A 54 -5.32 -13.56 7.25
C THR A 54 -4.77 -14.71 6.43
N ALA A 55 -3.62 -14.53 5.75
CA ALA A 55 -2.99 -15.57 4.94
C ALA A 55 -2.67 -16.85 5.73
N TYR A 56 -2.43 -16.76 7.04
CA TYR A 56 -2.16 -17.92 7.89
C TYR A 56 -3.42 -18.79 8.12
N LEU A 57 -4.61 -18.24 7.89
CA LEU A 57 -5.91 -18.89 8.13
C LEU A 57 -6.72 -19.13 6.84
N ASP A 58 -6.35 -18.48 5.74
CA ASP A 58 -7.11 -18.50 4.49
C ASP A 58 -6.97 -19.86 3.79
N THR A 59 -8.03 -20.65 3.83
CA THR A 59 -8.07 -21.98 3.20
C THR A 59 -8.04 -21.94 1.67
N ALA A 60 -8.31 -20.78 1.06
CA ALA A 60 -8.27 -20.55 -0.37
C ALA A 60 -6.99 -19.80 -0.80
N LEU A 61 -5.98 -19.67 0.07
CA LEU A 61 -4.78 -18.89 -0.19
C LEU A 61 -4.10 -19.30 -1.51
N ALA A 62 -3.85 -20.59 -1.71
CA ALA A 62 -3.14 -21.08 -2.90
C ALA A 62 -3.87 -20.69 -4.20
N ASP A 63 -5.19 -20.85 -4.23
CA ASP A 63 -6.00 -20.50 -5.41
C ASP A 63 -6.02 -18.99 -5.65
N LYS A 64 -6.08 -18.17 -4.60
CA LYS A 64 -5.99 -16.72 -4.71
C LYS A 64 -4.61 -16.27 -5.22
N LEU A 65 -3.52 -16.85 -4.71
CA LEU A 65 -2.17 -16.54 -5.17
C LEU A 65 -2.01 -16.86 -6.66
N ALA A 66 -2.49 -18.04 -7.10
CA ALA A 66 -2.48 -18.42 -8.51
C ALA A 66 -3.29 -17.44 -9.39
N LEU A 67 -4.46 -17.03 -8.91
CA LEU A 67 -5.32 -16.07 -9.58
C LEU A 67 -4.67 -14.67 -9.70
N LEU A 68 -4.03 -14.19 -8.63
CA LEU A 68 -3.32 -12.90 -8.63
C LEU A 68 -2.14 -12.91 -9.60
N ASN A 69 -1.35 -13.99 -9.57
CA ASN A 69 -0.24 -14.19 -10.51
C ASN A 69 -0.73 -14.18 -11.97
N GLY A 70 -1.81 -14.91 -12.27
CA GLY A 70 -2.43 -14.92 -13.61
C GLY A 70 -2.93 -13.55 -14.07
N ALA A 71 -3.27 -12.64 -13.14
CA ALA A 71 -3.68 -11.28 -13.42
C ALA A 71 -2.53 -10.26 -13.46
N GLY A 72 -1.27 -10.69 -13.26
CA GLY A 72 -0.11 -9.81 -13.16
C GLY A 72 -0.24 -8.83 -11.99
N VAL A 73 -0.70 -9.32 -10.83
CA VAL A 73 -0.82 -8.59 -9.56
C VAL A 73 0.10 -9.25 -8.54
N ARG A 74 0.97 -8.46 -7.90
CA ARG A 74 1.89 -9.01 -6.89
C ARG A 74 1.16 -9.33 -5.60
N ALA A 75 1.30 -10.55 -5.10
CA ALA A 75 0.80 -10.91 -3.78
C ALA A 75 1.76 -10.41 -2.70
N CYS A 76 1.22 -9.80 -1.64
CA CYS A 76 2.00 -9.27 -0.52
C CYS A 76 1.56 -9.88 0.81
N LEU A 77 2.51 -10.42 1.59
CA LEU A 77 2.25 -10.89 2.94
C LEU A 77 2.18 -9.71 3.91
N GLY A 78 1.13 -9.65 4.74
CA GLY A 78 0.96 -8.58 5.72
C GLY A 78 2.02 -8.55 6.81
N GLY A 79 2.48 -7.35 7.19
CA GLY A 79 3.62 -7.20 8.09
C GLY A 79 3.34 -7.62 9.52
N THR A 80 2.06 -7.58 9.95
CA THR A 80 1.69 -8.02 11.31
C THR A 80 1.92 -9.52 11.52
N LEU A 81 1.70 -10.37 10.51
CA LEU A 81 2.06 -11.78 10.62
C LEU A 81 3.57 -11.98 10.75
N LEU A 82 4.35 -11.22 9.98
CA LEU A 82 5.80 -11.29 10.04
C LEU A 82 6.34 -10.77 11.39
N GLU A 83 5.74 -9.72 11.96
CA GLU A 83 6.04 -9.23 13.31
C GLU A 83 5.73 -10.29 14.39
N ILE A 84 4.59 -10.97 14.28
CA ILE A 84 4.22 -12.06 15.20
C ILE A 84 5.24 -13.21 15.10
N ALA A 85 5.61 -13.60 13.87
CA ALA A 85 6.61 -14.63 13.64
C ALA A 85 7.97 -14.22 14.21
N TRP A 86 8.42 -12.99 13.97
CA TRP A 86 9.66 -12.45 14.54
C TRP A 86 9.65 -12.47 16.07
N GLY A 87 8.56 -12.01 16.70
CA GLY A 87 8.43 -12.03 18.16
C GLY A 87 8.45 -13.43 18.79
N GLN A 88 8.20 -14.47 17.99
CA GLN A 88 8.31 -15.87 18.40
C GLN A 88 9.65 -16.54 18.00
N GLY A 89 10.60 -15.78 17.43
CA GLY A 89 11.84 -16.34 16.88
C GLY A 89 11.63 -17.20 15.64
N LYS A 90 10.53 -16.98 14.90
CA LYS A 90 10.09 -17.78 13.74
C LYS A 90 10.03 -17.00 12.42
N ALA A 91 10.77 -15.88 12.32
CA ALA A 91 10.77 -15.05 11.12
C ALA A 91 11.22 -15.82 9.87
N GLU A 92 12.30 -16.60 9.96
CA GLU A 92 12.79 -17.43 8.83
C GLU A 92 11.73 -18.40 8.34
N GLN A 93 11.10 -19.16 9.25
CA GLN A 93 10.06 -20.12 8.87
C GLN A 93 8.86 -19.43 8.20
N CYS A 94 8.55 -18.19 8.58
CA CYS A 94 7.50 -17.40 7.93
C CYS A 94 7.91 -16.97 6.52
N LEU A 95 9.15 -16.50 6.33
CA LEU A 95 9.68 -16.13 5.02
C LEU A 95 9.80 -17.36 4.10
N ASP A 96 10.31 -18.48 4.58
CA ASP A 96 10.38 -19.76 3.83
C ASP A 96 8.99 -20.22 3.37
N TRP A 97 8.00 -20.16 4.26
CA TRP A 97 6.63 -20.49 3.93
C TRP A 97 6.06 -19.51 2.88
N ALA A 98 6.28 -18.21 3.04
CA ALA A 98 5.80 -17.21 2.09
C ALA A 98 6.40 -17.41 0.69
N ALA A 99 7.69 -17.75 0.61
CA ALA A 99 8.38 -18.05 -0.64
C ALA A 99 7.79 -19.31 -1.28
N THR A 100 7.61 -20.37 -0.48
CA THR A 100 7.02 -21.64 -0.93
C THR A 100 5.57 -21.48 -1.39
N ALA A 101 4.79 -20.63 -0.72
CA ALA A 101 3.40 -20.35 -1.08
C ALA A 101 3.27 -19.55 -2.38
N GLY A 102 4.31 -18.78 -2.76
CA GLY A 102 4.34 -17.99 -3.99
C GLY A 102 4.00 -16.51 -3.79
N PHE A 103 4.32 -15.93 -2.63
CA PHE A 103 4.27 -14.47 -2.46
C PHE A 103 5.41 -13.77 -3.20
N ASP A 104 5.11 -12.69 -3.93
CA ASP A 104 6.12 -11.85 -4.59
C ASP A 104 6.74 -10.82 -3.63
N CYS A 105 5.92 -10.34 -2.71
CA CYS A 105 6.22 -9.26 -1.79
C CYS A 105 5.98 -9.70 -0.34
N VAL A 106 6.72 -9.07 0.57
CA VAL A 106 6.43 -9.10 2.00
C VAL A 106 6.47 -7.69 2.55
N GLU A 107 5.59 -7.42 3.51
CA GLU A 107 5.61 -6.20 4.29
C GLU A 107 6.45 -6.39 5.56
N VAL A 108 7.38 -5.47 5.83
CA VAL A 108 8.22 -5.46 7.04
C VAL A 108 7.88 -4.24 7.88
N SER A 109 7.22 -4.48 9.01
CA SER A 109 6.67 -3.46 9.89
C SER A 109 7.21 -3.62 11.32
N ARG A 110 7.01 -2.59 12.15
CA ARG A 110 7.35 -2.59 13.60
C ARG A 110 6.23 -1.98 14.45
N GLY A 111 4.99 -2.13 13.99
CA GLY A 111 3.82 -1.44 14.54
C GLY A 111 3.22 -2.13 15.77
N VAL A 112 3.52 -3.41 15.99
CA VAL A 112 2.94 -4.27 17.05
C VAL A 112 4.02 -4.83 17.97
N ALA A 113 5.03 -5.48 17.41
CA ALA A 113 6.10 -6.11 18.17
C ALA A 113 7.03 -5.04 18.77
N PRO A 114 7.64 -5.29 19.94
CA PRO A 114 8.66 -4.42 20.54
C PRO A 114 10.02 -4.55 19.81
N MET A 115 9.99 -4.54 18.49
CA MET A 115 11.16 -4.57 17.60
C MET A 115 11.92 -3.26 17.74
N THR A 116 13.23 -3.16 17.46
CA THR A 116 13.97 -1.88 17.27
C THR A 116 14.17 -1.56 15.78
N VAL A 117 14.53 -0.32 15.42
CA VAL A 117 14.77 0.02 14.00
C VAL A 117 15.88 -0.87 13.42
N ALA A 118 16.91 -1.17 14.20
CA ALA A 118 17.97 -2.10 13.82
C ALA A 118 17.43 -3.53 13.57
N ASP A 119 16.54 -4.04 14.43
CA ASP A 119 15.92 -5.36 14.23
C ASP A 119 15.03 -5.39 12.97
N LYS A 120 14.31 -4.28 12.71
CA LYS A 120 13.51 -4.11 11.49
C LYS A 120 14.40 -4.15 10.24
N HIS A 121 15.56 -3.50 10.29
CA HIS A 121 16.52 -3.50 9.19
C HIS A 121 17.18 -4.87 8.97
N ASP A 122 17.50 -5.61 10.04
CA ASP A 122 17.95 -7.00 9.92
C ASP A 122 16.91 -7.87 9.19
N LEU A 123 15.65 -7.79 9.64
CA LEU A 123 14.53 -8.53 9.04
C LEU A 123 14.28 -8.11 7.58
N LEU A 124 14.38 -6.81 7.28
CA LEU A 124 14.28 -6.28 5.91
C LEU A 124 15.33 -6.91 5.01
N ARG A 125 16.61 -6.90 5.42
CA ARG A 125 17.71 -7.44 4.60
C ARG A 125 17.52 -8.92 4.30
N ARG A 126 17.11 -9.71 5.30
CA ARG A 126 16.81 -11.14 5.15
C ARG A 126 15.63 -11.37 4.20
N ALA A 127 14.55 -10.62 4.36
CA ALA A 127 13.40 -10.68 3.45
C ALA A 127 13.78 -10.28 2.01
N ALA A 128 14.66 -9.31 1.82
CA ALA A 128 15.08 -8.82 0.51
C ALA A 128 15.89 -9.86 -0.31
N GLU A 129 16.34 -10.95 0.31
CA GLU A 129 16.99 -12.05 -0.41
C GLU A 129 16.02 -12.80 -1.34
N SER A 130 14.73 -12.82 -1.01
CA SER A 130 13.71 -13.59 -1.75
C SER A 130 12.50 -12.77 -2.21
N PHE A 131 12.29 -11.56 -1.69
CA PHE A 131 11.06 -10.80 -1.93
C PHE A 131 11.31 -9.35 -2.35
N VAL A 132 10.31 -8.76 -3.00
CA VAL A 132 10.18 -7.29 -3.05
C VAL A 132 9.65 -6.82 -1.70
N VAL A 133 10.50 -6.14 -0.92
CA VAL A 133 10.13 -5.69 0.42
C VAL A 133 9.45 -4.32 0.38
N LEU A 134 8.26 -4.25 0.98
CA LEU A 134 7.60 -3.01 1.36
C LEU A 134 7.81 -2.84 2.87
N THR A 135 8.36 -1.71 3.33
CA THR A 135 8.36 -1.46 4.77
C THR A 135 7.14 -0.65 5.18
N GLU A 136 6.74 -0.73 6.44
CA GLU A 136 5.71 0.14 7.02
C GLU A 136 6.34 0.99 8.12
N VAL A 137 6.13 2.30 8.05
CA VAL A 137 6.49 3.24 9.11
C VAL A 137 5.21 3.73 9.76
N GLY A 138 5.25 3.86 11.09
CA GLY A 138 4.13 4.30 11.91
C GLY A 138 3.91 3.40 13.12
N SER A 139 3.06 3.87 14.05
CA SER A 139 2.65 3.07 15.19
C SER A 139 1.15 2.81 15.14
N LYS A 140 0.79 1.56 15.46
CA LYS A 140 -0.60 1.14 15.62
C LYS A 140 -1.18 1.61 16.95
N ASP A 141 -0.34 2.02 17.90
CA ASP A 141 -0.76 2.56 19.19
C ASP A 141 -0.78 4.11 19.15
N PRO A 142 -1.95 4.76 19.34
CA PRO A 142 -2.06 6.22 19.39
C PRO A 142 -1.15 6.87 20.45
N ASN A 143 -0.80 6.14 21.52
CA ASN A 143 0.07 6.64 22.58
C ASN A 143 1.57 6.58 22.24
N ARG A 144 1.92 5.93 21.13
CA ARG A 144 3.30 5.82 20.61
C ARG A 144 3.46 6.58 19.30
N ALA A 145 2.73 7.69 19.16
CA ALA A 145 2.78 8.52 17.96
C ALA A 145 4.19 9.06 17.72
N LEU A 146 4.73 8.75 16.53
CA LEU A 146 6.01 9.28 16.07
C LEU A 146 5.90 10.76 15.70
N THR A 147 6.96 11.51 15.95
CA THR A 147 7.12 12.88 15.47
C THR A 147 7.39 12.89 13.96
N ALA A 148 7.13 14.02 13.29
CA ALA A 148 7.39 14.16 11.86
C ALA A 148 8.87 13.87 11.49
N ASP A 149 9.83 14.28 12.32
CA ASP A 149 11.25 13.96 12.12
C ASP A 149 11.57 12.47 12.28
N GLN A 150 10.93 11.77 13.22
CA GLN A 150 11.09 10.33 13.37
C GLN A 150 10.55 9.58 12.15
N TRP A 151 9.39 9.99 11.63
CA TRP A 151 8.86 9.48 10.36
C TRP A 151 9.85 9.67 9.21
N ARG A 152 10.36 10.89 9.03
CA ARG A 152 11.34 11.21 7.98
C ARG A 152 12.59 10.34 8.09
N ALA A 153 13.14 10.23 9.31
CA ALA A 153 14.36 9.48 9.55
C ALA A 153 14.19 7.98 9.30
N GLU A 154 13.08 7.38 9.75
CA GLU A 154 12.82 5.96 9.54
C GLU A 154 12.52 5.64 8.08
N VAL A 155 11.74 6.47 7.38
CA VAL A 155 11.50 6.33 5.95
C VAL A 155 12.82 6.36 5.16
N ALA A 156 13.68 7.33 5.47
CA ALA A 156 14.97 7.46 4.80
C ALA A 156 15.88 6.25 5.07
N SER A 157 15.90 5.74 6.30
CA SER A 157 16.74 4.60 6.67
C SER A 157 16.23 3.28 6.09
N ASP A 158 14.92 3.04 6.08
CA ASP A 158 14.32 1.87 5.43
C ASP A 158 14.68 1.79 3.94
N LEU A 159 14.62 2.92 3.23
CA LEU A 159 15.00 2.99 1.82
C LEU A 159 16.50 2.77 1.61
N ALA A 160 17.34 3.28 2.53
CA ALA A 160 18.79 3.06 2.48
C ALA A 160 19.16 1.58 2.70
N GLU A 161 18.38 0.85 3.50
CA GLU A 161 18.57 -0.59 3.77
C GLU A 161 17.97 -1.50 2.68
N GLY A 162 17.31 -0.91 1.66
CA GLY A 162 16.89 -1.65 0.46
C GLY A 162 15.38 -1.83 0.30
N ALA A 163 14.55 -1.18 1.12
CA ALA A 163 13.10 -1.19 0.91
C ALA A 163 12.75 -0.71 -0.51
N ARG A 164 11.89 -1.47 -1.21
CA ARG A 164 11.42 -1.06 -2.54
C ARG A 164 10.46 0.12 -2.40
N TRP A 165 9.56 0.06 -1.44
CA TRP A 165 8.62 1.13 -1.11
C TRP A 165 8.44 1.23 0.40
N VAL A 166 8.05 2.40 0.87
CA VAL A 166 7.66 2.63 2.27
C VAL A 166 6.19 2.97 2.35
N VAL A 167 5.43 2.14 3.04
CA VAL A 167 4.02 2.32 3.36
C VAL A 167 3.91 3.19 4.61
N THR A 168 3.01 4.17 4.58
CA THR A 168 2.68 4.96 5.77
C THR A 168 1.47 4.38 6.48
N GLU A 169 1.60 4.07 7.76
CA GLU A 169 0.48 3.62 8.60
C GLU A 169 -0.69 4.63 8.59
N GLY A 170 -1.87 4.12 8.28
CA GLY A 170 -3.17 4.74 8.51
C GLY A 170 -4.20 3.78 9.12
N ARG A 171 -3.87 2.48 9.25
CA ARG A 171 -4.78 1.35 9.51
C ARG A 171 -5.85 1.23 8.41
N GLU A 172 -6.67 0.19 8.51
CA GLU A 172 -7.90 0.06 7.70
C GLU A 172 -8.89 1.20 7.95
N SER A 173 -8.86 1.81 9.15
CA SER A 173 -9.78 2.89 9.52
C SER A 173 -9.39 4.26 8.95
N GLY A 174 -8.10 4.49 8.64
CA GLY A 174 -7.63 5.81 8.22
C GLY A 174 -7.70 6.86 9.34
N THR A 175 -7.47 6.47 10.60
CA THR A 175 -7.64 7.35 11.78
C THR A 175 -6.41 7.42 12.70
N VAL A 176 -5.27 6.89 12.24
CA VAL A 176 -4.00 6.90 12.97
C VAL A 176 -2.83 7.24 12.02
N GLY A 177 -1.63 7.36 12.58
CA GLY A 177 -0.40 7.54 11.79
C GLY A 177 -0.37 8.89 11.07
N ILE A 178 -0.52 8.87 9.74
CA ILE A 178 -0.63 10.09 8.91
C ILE A 178 -1.99 10.78 9.01
N TYR A 179 -2.93 10.20 9.75
CA TYR A 179 -4.24 10.77 10.03
C TYR A 179 -4.42 11.08 11.53
N ARG A 180 -5.31 12.03 11.82
CA ARG A 180 -5.84 12.25 13.18
C ARG A 180 -7.03 11.34 13.43
N GLY A 181 -7.50 11.29 14.68
CA GLY A 181 -8.62 10.43 15.09
C GLY A 181 -9.94 10.72 14.36
N ASP A 182 -10.10 11.93 13.80
CA ASP A 182 -11.25 12.34 12.98
C ASP A 182 -11.07 12.02 11.47
N GLY A 183 -9.95 11.39 11.09
CA GLY A 183 -9.60 11.08 9.70
C GLY A 183 -8.97 12.23 8.93
N SER A 184 -8.78 13.41 9.55
CA SER A 184 -8.08 14.54 8.92
C SER A 184 -6.58 14.25 8.76
N ILE A 185 -5.99 14.77 7.69
CA ILE A 185 -4.60 14.49 7.34
C ILE A 185 -3.63 15.30 8.21
N ARG A 186 -2.57 14.64 8.67
CA ARG A 186 -1.41 15.27 9.31
C ARG A 186 -0.42 15.71 8.23
N GLU A 187 -0.66 16.88 7.66
CA GLU A 187 0.13 17.42 6.53
C GLU A 187 1.63 17.57 6.88
N ASP A 188 1.95 17.85 8.14
CA ASP A 188 3.31 17.89 8.67
C ASP A 188 4.02 16.53 8.51
N VAL A 189 3.33 15.44 8.85
CA VAL A 189 3.87 14.08 8.70
C VAL A 189 3.96 13.68 7.24
N VAL A 190 2.91 13.95 6.44
CA VAL A 190 2.93 13.67 5.01
C VAL A 190 4.12 14.37 4.34
N SER A 191 4.34 15.65 4.65
CA SER A 191 5.47 16.41 4.12
C SER A 191 6.82 15.82 4.55
N ALA A 192 6.93 15.40 5.82
CA ALA A 192 8.16 14.82 6.35
C ALA A 192 8.49 13.44 5.73
N VAL A 193 7.48 12.60 5.50
CA VAL A 193 7.64 11.32 4.80
C VAL A 193 8.09 11.54 3.36
N VAL A 194 7.47 12.48 2.64
CA VAL A 194 7.88 12.82 1.26
C VAL A 194 9.31 13.37 1.25
N ALA A 195 9.70 14.19 2.22
CA ALA A 195 11.06 14.69 2.34
C ALA A 195 12.08 13.58 2.65
N GLY A 196 11.67 12.51 3.35
CA GLY A 196 12.53 11.38 3.69
C GLY A 196 12.75 10.40 2.53
N GLY A 197 11.69 10.07 1.78
CA GLY A 197 11.76 9.01 0.77
C GLY A 197 11.49 9.40 -0.67
N GLY A 198 11.03 10.63 -0.91
CA GLY A 198 10.58 11.10 -2.21
C GLY A 198 9.24 10.49 -2.63
N ILE A 199 8.40 11.30 -3.27
CA ILE A 199 6.98 10.96 -3.53
C ILE A 199 6.78 9.62 -4.26
N ASN A 200 7.71 9.25 -5.14
CA ASN A 200 7.61 8.05 -5.98
C ASN A 200 7.83 6.74 -5.20
N ARG A 201 8.45 6.77 -4.02
CA ARG A 201 8.78 5.59 -3.21
C ARG A 201 7.85 5.41 -2.00
N ILE A 202 6.98 6.38 -1.74
CA ILE A 202 6.03 6.34 -0.62
C ILE A 202 4.68 5.80 -1.11
N LEU A 203 4.09 4.89 -0.35
CA LEU A 203 2.71 4.42 -0.48
C LEU A 203 1.90 4.93 0.71
N PHE A 204 0.94 5.80 0.45
CA PHE A 204 0.08 6.30 1.52
C PHE A 204 -1.11 5.35 1.72
N GLU A 205 -1.27 4.75 2.90
CA GLU A 205 -2.52 4.07 3.22
C GLU A 205 -3.66 5.09 3.19
N ALA A 206 -4.66 4.90 2.33
CA ALA A 206 -5.76 5.82 2.12
C ALA A 206 -7.06 5.05 1.89
N PRO A 207 -7.63 4.41 2.92
CA PRO A 207 -8.86 3.64 2.79
C PRO A 207 -10.08 4.52 2.44
N GLY A 208 -10.08 5.78 2.88
CA GLY A 208 -11.17 6.73 2.66
C GLY A 208 -11.09 7.48 1.31
N THR A 209 -12.24 7.71 0.67
CA THR A 209 -12.32 8.52 -0.57
C THR A 209 -11.77 9.93 -0.38
N SER A 210 -12.07 10.61 0.73
CA SER A 210 -11.59 11.97 0.99
C SER A 210 -10.06 12.03 1.07
N GLN A 211 -9.45 11.02 1.69
CA GLN A 211 -8.00 10.85 1.80
C GLN A 211 -7.37 10.61 0.42
N GLN A 212 -7.95 9.70 -0.37
CA GLN A 212 -7.54 9.44 -1.75
C GLN A 212 -7.60 10.71 -2.61
N ALA A 213 -8.71 11.44 -2.55
CA ALA A 213 -8.91 12.67 -3.33
C ALA A 213 -7.90 13.75 -2.93
N TRP A 214 -7.65 13.94 -1.63
CA TRP A 214 -6.64 14.90 -1.17
C TRP A 214 -5.25 14.53 -1.68
N LEU A 215 -4.81 13.27 -1.54
CA LEU A 215 -3.49 12.83 -1.99
C LEU A 215 -3.32 12.97 -3.51
N ILE A 216 -4.35 12.67 -4.29
CA ILE A 216 -4.35 12.85 -5.75
C ILE A 216 -4.27 14.34 -6.12
N ARG A 217 -4.94 15.22 -5.39
CA ARG A 217 -4.86 16.68 -5.63
C ARG A 217 -3.48 17.23 -5.27
N THR A 218 -2.90 16.75 -4.18
CA THR A 218 -1.61 17.22 -3.68
C THR A 218 -0.44 16.73 -4.55
N PHE A 219 -0.46 15.46 -4.98
CA PHE A 219 0.69 14.81 -5.62
C PHE A 219 0.42 14.31 -7.05
N GLY A 220 -0.80 14.49 -7.55
CA GLY A 220 -1.20 14.11 -8.90
C GLY A 220 -1.75 12.68 -9.02
N ALA A 221 -2.25 12.37 -10.23
CA ALA A 221 -2.90 11.10 -10.56
C ALA A 221 -2.02 9.85 -10.35
N ASN A 222 -0.69 10.03 -10.27
CA ASN A 222 0.30 8.96 -10.09
C ASN A 222 0.87 8.90 -8.66
N VAL A 223 0.18 9.45 -7.65
CA VAL A 223 0.51 9.16 -6.24
C VAL A 223 0.26 7.67 -5.93
N ASN A 224 1.14 7.02 -5.16
CA ASN A 224 0.92 5.63 -4.76
C ASN A 224 -0.02 5.55 -3.55
N LEU A 225 -1.02 4.67 -3.61
CA LEU A 225 -2.02 4.53 -2.55
C LEU A 225 -2.15 3.09 -2.11
N ALA A 226 -2.19 2.87 -0.80
CA ALA A 226 -2.35 1.59 -0.12
C ALA A 226 -3.67 1.51 0.64
N ASN A 227 -3.98 0.32 1.16
CA ASN A 227 -5.26 -0.03 1.80
C ASN A 227 -6.51 0.34 0.98
N VAL A 228 -6.41 0.21 -0.35
CA VAL A 228 -7.59 0.35 -1.22
C VAL A 228 -8.43 -0.92 -1.08
N SER A 229 -9.72 -0.78 -0.75
CA SER A 229 -10.62 -1.94 -0.73
C SER A 229 -10.74 -2.54 -2.15
N PRO A 230 -10.80 -3.89 -2.30
CA PRO A 230 -10.95 -4.56 -3.59
C PRO A 230 -12.14 -4.04 -4.42
N ASP A 231 -13.25 -3.77 -3.73
CA ASP A 231 -14.51 -3.29 -4.29
C ASP A 231 -14.48 -1.79 -4.65
N ARG A 232 -13.36 -1.09 -4.39
CA ARG A 232 -13.20 0.36 -4.62
C ARG A 232 -12.11 0.72 -5.62
N VAL A 233 -11.45 -0.26 -6.26
CA VAL A 233 -10.35 -0.01 -7.20
C VAL A 233 -10.78 0.87 -8.38
N LEU A 234 -11.89 0.55 -9.06
CA LEU A 234 -12.38 1.40 -10.16
C LEU A 234 -12.77 2.81 -9.66
N ALA A 235 -13.38 2.90 -8.48
CA ALA A 235 -13.71 4.19 -7.88
C ALA A 235 -12.46 5.04 -7.64
N LEU A 236 -11.35 4.42 -7.20
CA LEU A 236 -10.07 5.12 -7.11
C LEU A 236 -9.55 5.55 -8.48
N GLU A 237 -9.59 4.69 -9.49
CA GLU A 237 -9.11 5.07 -10.82
C GLU A 237 -9.94 6.24 -11.40
N THR A 238 -11.25 6.31 -11.13
CA THR A 238 -12.05 7.49 -11.50
C THR A 238 -11.60 8.76 -10.80
N LEU A 239 -11.11 8.70 -9.55
CA LEU A 239 -10.50 9.86 -8.89
C LEU A 239 -9.20 10.26 -9.58
N ARG A 240 -8.35 9.29 -9.92
CA ARG A 240 -7.07 9.56 -10.60
C ARG A 240 -7.27 10.24 -11.95
N LEU A 241 -8.33 9.89 -12.67
CA LEU A 241 -8.66 10.40 -13.99
C LEU A 241 -9.56 11.65 -13.97
N GLY A 242 -9.95 12.16 -12.80
CA GLY A 242 -10.91 13.28 -12.71
C GLY A 242 -12.30 12.93 -13.25
N LEU A 243 -12.68 11.66 -13.23
CA LEU A 243 -14.00 11.16 -13.65
C LEU A 243 -15.00 11.06 -12.49
N ARG A 244 -14.66 11.66 -11.34
CA ARG A 244 -15.50 11.69 -10.15
C ARG A 244 -15.50 13.10 -9.56
N ALA A 245 -16.63 13.52 -9.00
CA ALA A 245 -16.86 14.90 -8.53
C ALA A 245 -15.72 15.45 -7.66
N ASP A 246 -15.18 14.62 -6.76
CA ASP A 246 -14.11 14.96 -5.82
C ASP A 246 -12.80 15.43 -6.49
N THR A 247 -12.60 15.16 -7.79
CA THR A 247 -11.38 15.46 -8.58
C THR A 247 -11.67 15.92 -10.01
N CYS A 248 -12.94 16.22 -10.33
CA CYS A 248 -13.35 16.42 -11.73
C CYS A 248 -12.78 17.67 -12.40
N ASP A 249 -12.33 18.65 -11.63
CA ASP A 249 -11.55 19.79 -12.10
C ASP A 249 -10.19 19.37 -12.69
N LEU A 250 -9.62 18.22 -12.31
CA LEU A 250 -8.38 17.70 -12.91
C LEU A 250 -8.55 17.29 -14.38
N ALA A 251 -9.78 16.98 -14.80
CA ALA A 251 -10.13 16.66 -16.19
C ALA A 251 -10.70 17.87 -16.96
N ARG A 252 -10.82 19.04 -16.32
CA ARG A 252 -11.28 20.26 -16.99
C ARG A 252 -10.07 21.04 -17.50
N PRO A 253 -10.13 21.59 -18.73
CA PRO A 253 -9.17 22.61 -19.14
C PRO A 253 -9.23 23.75 -18.12
N ARG A 254 -8.08 24.22 -17.62
CA ARG A 254 -8.04 25.49 -16.88
C ARG A 254 -8.59 26.57 -17.80
N GLN A 255 -9.74 27.14 -17.48
CA GLN A 255 -10.17 28.37 -18.15
C GLN A 255 -9.08 29.42 -17.87
N PRO A 256 -8.55 30.10 -18.91
CA PRO A 256 -7.69 31.25 -18.68
C PRO A 256 -8.45 32.28 -17.85
N ALA A 257 -7.76 32.85 -16.87
CA ALA A 257 -8.28 33.92 -16.03
C ALA A 257 -8.64 35.17 -16.84
#